data_AF-A0A838VTI6-F1
#
_entry.id   AF-A0A838VTI6-F1
#
_cell.length_a   1.000
_cell.length_b   1.000
_cell.length_c   1.000
_cell.angle_alpha   90.00
_cell.angle_beta   90.00
_cell.angle_gamma   90.00
#
_symmetry.space_group_name_H-M   'P 1'
#
loop_
_entity.id
_entity.type
_entity.pdbx_description
1 polymer ?
#
loop_
_entity_poly.entity_id
_entity_poly.type
_entity_poly.pdbx_seq_one_letter_code
_entity_poly.pdbx_strand_id
1 'polypeptide(L)'
;MSARPFNWLVLGMVTVLLGNSVAMAQTNSSSRAPVVVPTDGTTPTNSPDTTIPTGSSNRFPTTTIPTGSSNRFPTTNIPTGSSTTTPNDGIARFSCQLANNQWTVMYQPQSQPNQYFAWAAPKQLGGGWTAQRRCQEISRRLEAYRPDGLQELRNDITNNYNTICVTTQRIPACQLVLTIPPGQDPVTTRNQ
;
A
#
# COMPACT_ATOMS: atom_id res chain seq x y z
N MET A 1 18.42 -21.55 66.55
CA MET A 1 17.10 -22.20 66.39
C MET A 1 16.87 -22.51 64.92
N SER A 2 16.52 -23.76 64.64
CA SER A 2 16.24 -24.31 63.31
C SER A 2 14.73 -24.24 63.04
N ALA A 3 14.32 -23.76 61.87
CA ALA A 3 12.95 -23.88 61.38
C ALA A 3 12.97 -24.19 59.87
N ARG A 4 12.21 -25.23 59.51
CA ARG A 4 12.25 -26.01 58.27
C ARG A 4 11.46 -25.35 57.12
N PRO A 5 11.73 -25.70 55.85
CA PRO A 5 10.91 -25.28 54.72
C PRO A 5 9.61 -26.11 54.61
N PHE A 6 8.49 -25.43 54.38
CA PHE A 6 7.19 -26.07 54.12
C PHE A 6 7.07 -26.45 52.64
N ASN A 7 6.96 -27.75 52.42
CA ASN A 7 6.75 -28.44 51.16
C ASN A 7 5.27 -28.34 50.76
N TRP A 8 4.96 -27.78 49.59
CA TRP A 8 3.61 -27.86 48.99
C TRP A 8 3.69 -28.72 47.73
N LEU A 9 3.23 -29.96 47.88
CA LEU A 9 3.02 -30.94 46.84
C LEU A 9 1.56 -31.34 46.95
N VAL A 10 0.68 -30.86 46.06
CA VAL A 10 -0.58 -31.53 45.76
C VAL A 10 -0.89 -31.39 44.28
N LEU A 11 -0.97 -32.55 43.63
CA LEU A 11 -1.42 -32.79 42.27
C LEU A 11 -2.89 -32.40 42.09
N GLY A 12 -3.22 -31.89 40.89
CA GLY A 12 -4.60 -31.74 40.45
C GLY A 12 -4.70 -31.58 38.94
N MET A 13 -4.47 -32.67 38.18
CA MET A 13 -4.95 -32.75 36.81
C MET A 13 -6.48 -32.88 36.84
N VAL A 14 -7.18 -31.93 36.21
CA VAL A 14 -8.57 -32.14 35.78
C VAL A 14 -8.66 -31.67 34.33
N THR A 15 -8.53 -32.63 33.41
CA THR A 15 -8.88 -32.50 32.01
C THR A 15 -10.40 -32.60 31.87
N VAL A 16 -11.04 -31.53 31.42
CA VAL A 16 -12.44 -31.56 30.97
C VAL A 16 -12.43 -31.59 29.45
N LEU A 17 -12.60 -32.80 28.89
CA LEU A 17 -12.99 -32.99 27.50
C LEU A 17 -14.53 -33.00 27.45
N LEU A 18 -15.12 -31.89 27.05
CA LEU A 18 -16.50 -31.85 26.58
C LEU A 18 -16.45 -31.55 25.08
N GLY A 19 -16.65 -32.63 24.32
CA GLY A 19 -16.82 -32.57 22.88
C GLY A 19 -18.16 -31.96 22.52
N ASN A 20 -18.15 -31.13 21.49
CA ASN A 20 -19.32 -30.82 20.69
C ASN A 20 -19.00 -31.19 19.25
N SER A 21 -19.61 -32.27 18.78
CA SER A 21 -19.66 -32.67 17.40
C SER A 21 -20.37 -31.58 16.59
N VAL A 22 -19.77 -31.14 15.47
CA VAL A 22 -20.51 -30.44 14.41
C VAL A 22 -20.54 -31.32 13.17
N ALA A 23 -21.74 -31.39 12.61
CA ALA A 23 -22.19 -32.37 11.63
C ALA A 23 -21.53 -32.23 10.25
N MET A 24 -21.54 -33.35 9.53
CA MET A 24 -21.22 -33.49 8.12
C MET A 24 -22.51 -33.49 7.29
N ALA A 25 -22.58 -32.61 6.27
CA ALA A 25 -23.33 -32.68 5.01
C ALA A 25 -23.25 -31.24 4.42
N GLN A 26 -22.94 -30.98 3.15
CA GLN A 26 -23.52 -31.56 1.95
C GLN A 26 -22.51 -31.50 0.80
N THR A 27 -22.44 -32.59 0.05
CA THR A 27 -21.91 -32.62 -1.31
C THR A 27 -22.92 -31.95 -2.24
N ASN A 28 -22.52 -30.90 -2.96
CA ASN A 28 -23.18 -30.56 -4.21
C ASN A 28 -22.16 -30.65 -5.33
N SER A 29 -22.13 -31.83 -5.95
CA SER A 29 -21.49 -32.09 -7.23
C SER A 29 -22.59 -32.15 -8.29
N SER A 30 -22.83 -31.04 -8.98
CA SER A 30 -23.59 -31.05 -10.23
C SER A 30 -22.90 -30.19 -11.29
N SER A 31 -22.16 -30.89 -12.15
CA SER A 31 -22.24 -30.82 -13.61
C SER A 31 -22.18 -29.44 -14.32
N ARG A 32 -20.97 -29.11 -14.80
CA ARG A 32 -20.61 -28.99 -16.24
C ARG A 32 -21.60 -28.27 -17.18
N ALA A 33 -21.28 -27.04 -17.57
CA ALA A 33 -21.39 -26.55 -18.96
C ALA A 33 -20.53 -25.29 -19.18
N PRO A 34 -19.62 -25.25 -20.17
CA PRO A 34 -18.95 -24.03 -20.63
C PRO A 34 -19.86 -23.26 -21.59
N VAL A 35 -20.08 -21.96 -21.31
CA VAL A 35 -20.72 -21.04 -22.27
C VAL A 35 -19.66 -20.60 -23.27
N VAL A 36 -19.72 -21.16 -24.47
CA VAL A 36 -19.06 -20.64 -25.68
C VAL A 36 -20.00 -19.63 -26.34
N VAL A 37 -19.49 -18.47 -26.73
CA VAL A 37 -20.18 -17.53 -27.64
C VAL A 37 -19.32 -17.42 -28.91
N PRO A 38 -19.92 -17.48 -30.12
CA PRO A 38 -19.18 -17.64 -31.37
C PRO A 38 -18.40 -16.41 -31.80
N THR A 39 -17.25 -16.66 -32.43
CA THR A 39 -16.54 -15.69 -33.27
C THR A 39 -17.16 -15.73 -34.66
N ASP A 40 -17.88 -14.69 -35.05
CA ASP A 40 -18.19 -14.43 -36.46
C ASP A 40 -17.26 -13.33 -36.97
N GLY A 41 -16.31 -13.73 -37.81
CA GLY A 41 -15.54 -12.83 -38.64
C GLY A 41 -16.15 -12.79 -40.03
N THR A 42 -16.59 -11.61 -40.47
CA THR A 42 -16.70 -11.25 -41.90
C THR A 42 -16.78 -9.74 -42.06
N THR A 43 -15.71 -9.13 -42.58
CA THR A 43 -15.75 -7.93 -43.43
C THR A 43 -16.06 -8.37 -44.88
N PRO A 44 -16.80 -7.62 -45.73
CA PRO A 44 -16.24 -6.42 -46.36
C PRO A 44 -17.22 -5.26 -46.73
N THR A 45 -16.64 -4.05 -46.74
CA THR A 45 -16.75 -2.93 -47.72
C THR A 45 -18.10 -2.61 -48.41
N ASN A 46 -18.66 -1.43 -48.12
CA ASN A 46 -18.81 -0.28 -49.06
C ASN A 46 -19.71 0.84 -48.49
N SER A 47 -19.25 2.08 -48.64
CA SER A 47 -19.97 3.36 -48.45
C SER A 47 -20.96 3.60 -49.63
N PRO A 48 -22.00 4.46 -49.55
CA PRO A 48 -21.79 5.92 -49.49
C PRO A 48 -22.82 6.78 -48.71
N ASP A 49 -22.30 7.93 -48.27
CA ASP A 49 -22.85 9.29 -48.08
C ASP A 49 -24.37 9.55 -47.89
N THR A 50 -24.73 10.41 -46.92
CA THR A 50 -25.63 11.59 -47.08
C THR A 50 -26.05 12.18 -45.70
N THR A 51 -25.46 13.35 -45.39
CA THR A 51 -26.05 14.59 -44.85
C THR A 51 -26.62 14.70 -43.41
N ILE A 52 -25.98 15.61 -42.66
CA ILE A 52 -26.33 16.20 -41.35
C ILE A 52 -27.42 17.29 -41.54
N PRO A 53 -28.28 17.60 -40.53
CA PRO A 53 -28.02 18.85 -39.81
C PRO A 53 -28.34 18.84 -38.28
N THR A 54 -27.39 19.41 -37.54
CA THR A 54 -27.48 20.35 -36.37
C THR A 54 -28.19 20.02 -35.04
N GLY A 55 -27.38 20.15 -33.98
CA GLY A 55 -27.73 20.49 -32.58
C GLY A 55 -27.15 19.49 -31.58
N SER A 56 -26.32 19.79 -30.57
CA SER A 56 -25.90 21.04 -29.93
C SER A 56 -24.64 20.79 -29.06
N SER A 57 -23.73 21.76 -29.04
CA SER A 57 -22.72 22.12 -28.03
C SER A 57 -21.92 21.05 -27.25
N ASN A 58 -20.61 21.00 -27.51
CA ASN A 58 -19.67 21.51 -26.50
C ASN A 58 -18.38 22.05 -27.13
N ARG A 59 -18.10 23.31 -26.76
CA ARG A 59 -17.12 24.23 -27.32
C ARG A 59 -15.74 23.96 -26.71
N PHE A 60 -14.82 23.43 -27.51
CA PHE A 60 -13.39 23.51 -27.25
C PHE A 60 -12.87 24.89 -27.67
N PRO A 61 -12.17 25.65 -26.81
CA PRO A 61 -11.38 26.78 -27.27
C PRO A 61 -9.96 26.31 -27.62
N THR A 62 -9.66 26.28 -28.91
CA THR A 62 -8.29 26.31 -29.45
C THR A 62 -7.78 27.74 -29.35
N THR A 63 -6.62 27.97 -28.73
CA THR A 63 -5.87 29.23 -28.89
C THR A 63 -4.52 28.91 -29.51
N THR A 64 -4.31 29.51 -30.68
CA THR A 64 -3.12 29.51 -31.53
C THR A 64 -1.89 30.05 -30.78
N ILE A 65 -0.75 29.36 -30.85
CA ILE A 65 0.56 29.87 -30.42
C ILE A 65 1.45 30.00 -31.67
N PRO A 66 2.12 31.14 -31.92
CA PRO A 66 3.17 31.25 -32.91
C PRO A 66 4.52 30.73 -32.37
N THR A 67 5.30 30.20 -33.30
CA THR A 67 6.61 29.58 -33.20
C THR A 67 7.63 30.36 -32.34
N GLY A 68 8.28 29.67 -31.39
CA GLY A 68 9.41 30.18 -30.62
C GLY A 68 10.01 29.11 -29.71
N SER A 69 11.12 28.52 -30.15
CA SER A 69 11.89 27.48 -29.47
C SER A 69 12.59 27.99 -28.21
N SER A 70 12.47 27.29 -27.06
CA SER A 70 13.56 27.06 -26.07
C SER A 70 13.08 26.25 -24.86
N ASN A 71 13.83 25.19 -24.53
CA ASN A 71 13.65 24.30 -23.38
C ASN A 71 13.63 25.05 -22.04
N ARG A 72 12.54 24.92 -21.27
CA ARG A 72 12.57 24.98 -19.79
C ARG A 72 11.31 24.29 -19.23
N PHE A 73 11.51 23.18 -18.51
CA PHE A 73 10.47 22.52 -17.72
C PHE A 73 9.96 23.47 -16.61
N PRO A 74 8.64 23.71 -16.47
CA PRO A 74 8.11 24.48 -15.34
C PRO A 74 7.74 23.55 -14.18
N THR A 75 8.29 23.84 -13.00
CA THR A 75 7.84 23.33 -11.69
C THR A 75 6.46 23.90 -11.38
N THR A 76 5.43 23.05 -11.37
CA THR A 76 4.08 23.45 -10.94
C THR A 76 3.99 23.40 -9.42
N ASN A 77 4.05 24.56 -8.78
CA ASN A 77 3.61 24.76 -7.41
C ASN A 77 2.07 24.65 -7.36
N ILE A 78 1.53 23.63 -6.69
CA ILE A 78 0.09 23.47 -6.43
C ILE A 78 -0.18 23.89 -4.98
N PRO A 79 -1.22 24.70 -4.68
CA PRO A 79 -1.41 25.32 -3.38
C PRO A 79 -1.90 24.34 -2.32
N THR A 80 -1.19 24.29 -1.19
CA THR A 80 -1.52 23.51 -0.01
C THR A 80 -2.67 24.16 0.75
N GLY A 81 -3.81 23.47 0.80
CA GLY A 81 -4.93 23.81 1.68
C GLY A 81 -4.53 23.68 3.15
N SER A 82 -4.75 24.76 3.88
CA SER A 82 -4.58 24.87 5.33
C SER A 82 -5.60 24.00 6.08
N SER A 83 -5.13 23.11 6.97
CA SER A 83 -5.89 22.59 8.12
C SER A 83 -4.97 21.89 9.11
N THR A 84 -4.79 22.57 10.25
CA THR A 84 -4.44 22.08 11.60
C THR A 84 -3.00 21.63 11.88
N THR A 85 -2.48 22.18 12.98
CA THR A 85 -1.08 22.29 13.41
C THR A 85 -0.45 20.98 13.88
N THR A 86 0.38 20.40 13.01
CA THR A 86 1.60 19.69 13.38
C THR A 86 2.72 20.40 12.61
N PRO A 87 3.92 20.68 13.18
CA PRO A 87 4.98 21.34 12.43
C PRO A 87 5.46 20.47 11.26
N ASN A 88 4.83 20.62 10.10
CA ASN A 88 5.41 20.25 8.84
C ASN A 88 6.37 21.38 8.49
N ASP A 89 7.63 21.22 8.87
CA ASP A 89 8.72 22.15 8.52
C ASP A 89 9.01 22.18 7.00
N GLY A 90 8.21 21.50 6.16
CA GLY A 90 8.49 21.27 4.75
C GLY A 90 9.63 20.27 4.48
N ILE A 91 10.43 19.93 5.50
CA ILE A 91 11.54 18.99 5.39
C ILE A 91 11.04 17.54 5.46
N ALA A 92 11.38 16.77 4.43
CA ALA A 92 11.14 15.33 4.39
C ALA A 92 12.00 14.60 5.42
N ARG A 93 11.41 13.65 6.14
CA ARG A 93 12.07 12.86 7.18
C ARG A 93 12.29 11.42 6.76
N PHE A 94 11.42 10.89 5.92
CA PHE A 94 11.55 9.63 5.24
C PHE A 94 12.04 9.90 3.84
N SER A 95 13.21 9.34 3.52
CA SER A 95 13.79 9.46 2.19
C SER A 95 14.28 8.11 1.70
N CYS A 96 14.18 7.87 0.40
CA CYS A 96 14.71 6.68 -0.21
C CYS A 96 16.18 6.91 -0.58
N GLN A 97 17.10 6.12 -0.01
CA GLN A 97 18.53 6.26 -0.24
C GLN A 97 19.16 4.91 -0.59
N LEU A 98 20.30 4.94 -1.29
CA LEU A 98 21.10 3.75 -1.54
C LEU A 98 22.12 3.60 -0.40
N ALA A 99 21.92 2.62 0.48
CA ALA A 99 22.80 2.34 1.61
C ALA A 99 23.30 0.90 1.52
N ASN A 100 24.61 0.68 1.61
CA ASN A 100 25.24 -0.65 1.48
C ASN A 100 24.77 -1.42 0.23
N ASN A 101 24.73 -0.74 -0.92
CA ASN A 101 24.24 -1.28 -2.20
C ASN A 101 22.77 -1.76 -2.18
N GLN A 102 21.98 -1.36 -1.19
CA GLN A 102 20.56 -1.70 -1.06
C GLN A 102 19.70 -0.44 -0.89
N TRP A 103 18.62 -0.34 -1.68
CA TRP A 103 17.65 0.74 -1.54
C TRP A 103 16.93 0.63 -0.21
N THR A 104 17.09 1.65 0.62
CA THR A 104 16.66 1.68 2.02
C THR A 104 15.93 2.98 2.29
N VAL A 105 14.78 2.89 2.94
CA VAL A 105 14.06 4.02 3.49
C VAL A 105 14.82 4.47 4.74
N MET A 106 15.26 5.72 4.74
CA MET A 106 16.02 6.34 5.82
C MET A 106 15.15 7.35 6.54
N TYR A 107 15.16 7.31 7.87
CA TYR A 107 14.47 8.24 8.76
C TYR A 107 15.45 9.26 9.34
N GLN A 108 15.11 10.56 9.24
CA GLN A 108 15.81 11.66 9.88
C GLN A 108 14.94 12.29 10.98
N PRO A 109 15.33 12.23 12.26
CA PRO A 109 14.63 12.90 13.33
C PRO A 109 14.89 14.42 13.33
N GLN A 110 13.94 15.19 13.87
CA GLN A 110 14.01 16.65 14.00
C GLN A 110 15.07 17.05 15.02
N SER A 111 15.14 16.27 16.09
CA SER A 111 16.04 16.53 17.22
C SER A 111 17.50 16.27 16.88
N GLN A 112 17.77 15.50 15.81
CA GLN A 112 19.12 15.16 15.37
C GLN A 112 19.24 15.38 13.87
N PRO A 113 19.34 16.65 13.42
CA PRO A 113 19.54 16.94 12.01
C PRO A 113 20.82 16.24 11.50
N ASN A 114 20.82 15.86 10.23
CA ASN A 114 21.91 15.15 9.56
C ASN A 114 22.20 13.74 10.06
N GLN A 115 21.44 13.21 11.02
CA GLN A 115 21.47 11.80 11.37
C GLN A 115 20.37 11.03 10.65
N TYR A 116 20.73 9.87 10.09
CA TYR A 116 19.81 9.01 9.35
C TYR A 116 19.83 7.60 9.91
N PHE A 117 18.64 7.03 10.09
CA PHE A 117 18.43 5.69 10.61
C PHE A 117 17.75 4.83 9.54
N ALA A 118 18.28 3.64 9.30
CA ALA A 118 17.63 2.69 8.41
C ALA A 118 16.26 2.30 9.00
N TRP A 119 15.22 2.46 8.19
CA TRP A 119 13.85 2.17 8.59
C TRP A 119 13.32 0.89 7.93
N ALA A 120 13.49 0.73 6.62
CA ALA A 120 13.18 -0.52 5.92
C ALA A 120 13.91 -0.64 4.59
N ALA A 121 14.22 -1.88 4.18
CA ALA A 121 14.87 -2.16 2.91
C ALA A 121 14.03 -3.11 2.03
N PRO A 122 13.14 -2.57 1.17
CA PRO A 122 12.20 -3.40 0.41
C PRO A 122 12.89 -4.23 -0.67
N LYS A 123 12.45 -5.48 -0.81
CA LYS A 123 12.87 -6.38 -1.90
C LYS A 123 12.14 -6.08 -3.22
N GLN A 124 12.52 -6.72 -4.31
CA GLN A 124 11.80 -6.61 -5.59
C GLN A 124 10.53 -7.47 -5.60
N LEU A 125 9.46 -7.02 -6.28
CA LEU A 125 8.18 -7.76 -6.42
C LEU A 125 7.89 -8.28 -7.83
N GLY A 126 8.76 -8.02 -8.79
CA GLY A 126 8.48 -8.28 -10.21
C GLY A 126 7.53 -7.23 -10.82
N GLY A 127 7.12 -7.41 -12.09
CA GLY A 127 6.14 -6.53 -12.75
C GLY A 127 6.53 -5.03 -12.79
N GLY A 128 7.84 -4.71 -12.81
CA GLY A 128 8.35 -3.34 -12.78
C GLY A 128 8.40 -2.69 -11.38
N TRP A 129 8.08 -3.44 -10.32
CA TRP A 129 8.28 -3.01 -8.93
C TRP A 129 9.69 -3.35 -8.45
N THR A 130 10.65 -2.53 -8.88
CA THR A 130 12.04 -2.60 -8.41
C THR A 130 12.15 -2.18 -6.94
N ALA A 131 13.25 -2.58 -6.28
CA ALA A 131 13.53 -2.18 -4.90
C ALA A 131 13.56 -0.65 -4.74
N GLN A 132 14.17 0.07 -5.69
CA GLN A 132 14.17 1.53 -5.73
C GLN A 132 12.76 2.11 -5.76
N ARG A 133 11.93 1.65 -6.70
CA ARG A 133 10.57 2.16 -6.88
C ARG A 133 9.71 1.92 -5.63
N ARG A 134 9.87 0.75 -4.99
CA ARG A 134 9.19 0.47 -3.73
C ARG A 134 9.67 1.36 -2.60
N CYS A 135 10.98 1.54 -2.46
CA CYS A 135 11.58 2.41 -1.47
C CYS A 135 11.08 3.86 -1.61
N GLN A 136 10.98 4.37 -2.83
CA GLN A 136 10.39 5.68 -3.13
C GLN A 136 8.92 5.76 -2.71
N GLU A 137 8.11 4.77 -3.08
CA GLU A 137 6.68 4.78 -2.77
C GLU A 137 6.40 4.66 -1.26
N ILE A 138 7.17 3.84 -0.55
CA ILE A 138 7.11 3.73 0.91
C ILE A 138 7.44 5.08 1.56
N SER A 139 8.55 5.71 1.15
CA SER A 139 8.98 7.01 1.67
C SER A 139 7.89 8.07 1.46
N ARG A 140 7.32 8.11 0.24
CA ARG A 140 6.25 9.04 -0.13
C ARG A 140 5.01 8.88 0.73
N ARG A 141 4.59 7.64 1.01
CA ARG A 141 3.42 7.33 1.85
C ARG A 141 3.65 7.73 3.30
N LEU A 142 4.80 7.36 3.86
CA LEU A 142 5.15 7.75 5.23
C LEU A 142 5.21 9.27 5.40
N GLU A 143 5.77 10.00 4.43
CA GLU A 143 5.73 11.47 4.43
C GLU A 143 4.31 12.02 4.33
N ALA A 144 3.45 11.41 3.52
CA ALA A 144 2.06 11.84 3.40
C ALA A 144 1.27 11.65 4.71
N TYR A 145 1.58 10.59 5.47
CA TYR A 145 0.91 10.28 6.74
C TYR A 145 1.54 11.00 7.95
N ARG A 146 2.76 11.51 7.80
CA ARG A 146 3.51 12.17 8.88
C ARG A 146 2.80 13.37 9.51
N PRO A 147 2.13 14.28 8.77
CA PRO A 147 1.42 15.42 9.36
C PRO A 147 0.29 15.00 10.30
N ASP A 148 -0.33 13.84 10.05
CA ASP A 148 -1.35 13.25 10.91
C ASP A 148 -0.75 12.55 12.15
N GLY A 149 0.57 12.45 12.16
CA GLY A 149 1.42 11.97 13.21
C GLY A 149 1.41 10.44 13.36
N LEU A 150 2.48 9.81 12.89
CA LEU A 150 2.64 8.36 12.85
C LEU A 150 2.66 7.78 14.28
N GLN A 151 1.92 6.70 14.52
CA GLN A 151 1.86 6.01 15.81
C GLN A 151 2.62 4.68 15.77
N GLU A 152 2.03 3.68 15.12
CA GLU A 152 2.55 2.32 15.11
C GLU A 152 2.45 1.68 13.72
N LEU A 153 3.32 0.70 13.47
CA LEU A 153 3.24 -0.16 12.29
C LEU A 153 2.46 -1.41 12.60
N ARG A 154 1.48 -1.71 11.75
CA ARG A 154 0.60 -2.88 11.88
C ARG A 154 0.68 -3.73 10.62
N ASN A 155 0.32 -5.00 10.80
CA ASN A 155 0.09 -5.92 9.70
C ASN A 155 -1.41 -5.94 9.38
N ASP A 156 -1.76 -6.04 8.11
CA ASP A 156 -3.15 -6.13 7.66
C ASP A 156 -3.24 -6.96 6.36
N ILE A 157 -4.45 -7.13 5.84
CA ILE A 157 -4.72 -7.80 4.57
C ILE A 157 -5.53 -6.85 3.69
N THR A 158 -5.01 -6.56 2.50
CA THR A 158 -5.69 -5.68 1.53
C THR A 158 -5.71 -6.36 0.17
N ASN A 159 -6.89 -6.48 -0.45
CA ASN A 159 -7.09 -7.16 -1.74
C ASN A 159 -6.48 -8.57 -1.78
N ASN A 160 -6.60 -9.33 -0.68
CA ASN A 160 -6.07 -10.68 -0.53
C ASN A 160 -4.52 -10.79 -0.47
N TYR A 161 -3.83 -9.68 -0.21
CA TYR A 161 -2.38 -9.65 0.04
C TYR A 161 -2.09 -9.22 1.47
N ASN A 162 -1.07 -9.81 2.08
CA ASN A 162 -0.50 -9.30 3.34
C ASN A 162 0.08 -7.90 3.10
N THR A 163 -0.18 -6.98 4.01
CA THR A 163 0.30 -5.60 3.95
C THR A 163 0.85 -5.17 5.30
N ILE A 164 1.74 -4.19 5.25
CA ILE A 164 2.18 -3.40 6.41
C ILE A 164 1.58 -2.01 6.22
N CYS A 165 0.99 -1.49 7.28
CA CYS A 165 0.39 -0.17 7.32
C CYS A 165 0.81 0.59 8.56
N VAL A 166 0.44 1.86 8.60
CA VAL A 166 0.65 2.72 9.75
C VAL A 166 -0.69 3.28 10.23
N THR A 167 -0.81 3.44 11.54
CA THR A 167 -1.89 4.25 12.14
C THR A 167 -1.34 5.61 12.50
N THR A 168 -2.20 6.62 12.51
CA THR A 168 -1.81 7.99 12.88
C THR A 168 -2.64 8.48 14.06
N GLN A 169 -2.24 9.58 14.71
CA GLN A 169 -3.04 10.17 15.78
C GLN A 169 -4.39 10.66 15.24
N ARG A 170 -4.43 11.15 13.99
CA ARG A 170 -5.66 11.61 13.36
C ARG A 170 -6.52 10.48 12.79
N ILE A 171 -5.89 9.46 12.20
CA ILE A 171 -6.58 8.38 11.48
C ILE A 171 -6.15 7.04 12.11
N PRO A 172 -7.00 6.43 12.95
CA PRO A 172 -6.68 5.15 13.60
C PRO A 172 -6.84 3.95 12.65
N ALA A 173 -7.42 4.16 11.47
CA ALA A 173 -7.50 3.14 10.43
C ALA A 173 -6.11 2.85 9.84
N CYS A 174 -5.93 1.61 9.37
CA CYS A 174 -4.69 1.11 8.82
C CYS A 174 -4.42 1.73 7.43
N GLN A 175 -3.43 2.63 7.35
CA GLN A 175 -3.04 3.30 6.11
C GLN A 175 -1.88 2.57 5.43
N LEU A 176 -2.13 2.02 4.24
CA LEU A 176 -1.20 1.16 3.53
C LEU A 176 0.18 1.81 3.34
N VAL A 177 1.24 1.12 3.79
CA VAL A 177 2.63 1.51 3.54
C VAL A 177 3.25 0.57 2.50
N LEU A 178 3.17 -0.74 2.74
CA LEU A 178 3.83 -1.76 1.94
C LEU A 178 2.93 -2.97 1.68
N THR A 179 2.90 -3.45 0.45
CA THR A 179 2.34 -4.78 0.13
C THR A 179 3.43 -5.82 0.16
N ILE A 180 3.17 -6.97 0.79
CA ILE A 180 4.11 -8.07 0.95
C ILE A 180 3.90 -9.07 -0.20
N PRO A 181 4.97 -9.58 -0.82
CA PRO A 181 4.84 -10.59 -1.87
C PRO A 181 4.20 -11.87 -1.32
N PRO A 182 3.43 -12.61 -2.15
CA PRO A 182 2.88 -13.90 -1.78
C PRO A 182 3.97 -14.86 -1.26
N GLY A 183 3.65 -15.62 -0.22
CA GLY A 183 4.57 -16.58 0.40
C GLY A 183 5.57 -15.98 1.38
N GLN A 184 5.56 -14.66 1.62
CA GLN A 184 6.35 -14.04 2.70
C GLN A 184 5.52 -13.74 3.94
N ASP A 185 6.17 -13.84 5.10
CA ASP A 185 5.59 -13.56 6.40
C ASP A 185 5.58 -12.04 6.69
N PRO A 186 4.42 -11.47 7.06
CA PRO A 186 4.31 -10.04 7.34
C PRO A 186 5.06 -9.58 8.58
N VAL A 187 5.16 -10.42 9.62
CA VAL A 187 5.83 -10.06 10.88
C VAL A 187 7.33 -9.93 10.65
N THR A 188 7.90 -10.90 9.95
CA THR A 188 9.33 -10.94 9.60
C THR A 188 9.68 -9.77 8.68
N THR A 189 8.84 -9.48 7.68
CA THR A 189 9.06 -8.36 6.75
C THR A 189 9.03 -7.00 7.45
N ARG A 190 8.21 -6.84 8.50
CA ARG A 190 8.12 -5.60 9.28
C ARG A 190 9.33 -5.38 10.19
N ASN A 191 9.89 -6.45 10.74
CA ASN A 191 10.93 -6.39 11.76
C ASN A 191 12.36 -6.46 11.20
N GLN A 192 12.53 -6.50 9.87
CA GLN A 192 13.81 -6.51 9.15
C GLN A 192 14.11 -5.16 8.52
#